data_AF-A0A3D3JE06-F1
#
_entry.id   AF-A0A3D3JE06-F1
#
_cell.length_a   1.000
_cell.length_b   1.000
_cell.length_c   1.000
_cell.angle_alpha   90.00
_cell.angle_beta   90.00
_cell.angle_gamma   90.00
#
_symmetry.space_group_name_H-M   'P 1'
#
loop_
_entity.id
_entity.type
_entity.pdbx_description
1 polymer ?
#
loop_
_entity_poly.entity_id
_entity_poly.type
_entity_poly.pdbx_seq_one_letter_code
_entity_poly.pdbx_strand_id
1 'polypeptide(L)' 'IACDAASQSEIVVPLITDGRVRGVLDVDSPLRARFSDLERSLFEKIARRIS' A
#
# COMPACT_ATOMS: atom_id res chain seq x y z
N ILE A 1 0.48 11.25 -7.02
CA ILE A 1 1.53 10.43 -6.36
C ILE A 1 2.55 10.14 -7.45
N ALA A 2 3.81 10.52 -7.25
CA ALA A 2 4.85 10.29 -8.24
C ALA A 2 5.34 8.85 -8.05
N CYS A 3 5.02 7.97 -9.00
CA CYS A 3 5.41 6.57 -9.00
C CYS A 3 6.88 6.43 -9.41
N ASP A 4 7.60 5.46 -8.83
CA ASP A 4 8.96 5.11 -9.27
C ASP A 4 8.93 4.63 -10.72
N ALA A 5 9.74 5.23 -11.60
CA ALA A 5 9.82 4.85 -13.01
C ALA A 5 10.30 3.41 -13.22
N ALA A 6 10.97 2.81 -12.23
CA ALA A 6 11.36 1.42 -12.24
C ALA A 6 10.27 0.46 -11.72
N SER A 7 9.16 0.98 -11.18
CA SER A 7 8.09 0.16 -10.58
C SER A 7 7.46 -0.77 -11.63
N GLN A 8 7.35 -2.05 -11.28
CA GLN A 8 6.65 -3.08 -12.07
C GLN A 8 5.54 -3.78 -11.28
N SER A 9 5.36 -3.40 -10.01
CA SER A 9 4.18 -3.73 -9.21
C SER A 9 4.04 -2.72 -8.07
N GLU A 10 2.80 -2.48 -7.68
CA GLU A 10 2.42 -1.47 -6.68
C GLU A 10 1.33 -2.05 -5.79
N ILE A 11 1.34 -1.73 -4.50
CA ILE A 11 0.21 -1.97 -3.60
C ILE A 11 -0.14 -0.69 -2.84
N VAL A 12 -1.40 -0.28 -2.97
CA VAL A 12 -1.94 0.93 -2.36
C VAL A 12 -3.01 0.54 -1.34
N VAL A 13 -2.83 0.97 -0.08
CA VAL A 13 -3.74 0.66 1.02
C VAL A 13 -4.28 1.95 1.64
N PRO A 14 -5.61 2.14 1.77
CA PRO A 14 -6.16 3.36 2.34
C PRO A 14 -5.91 3.46 3.85
N LEU A 15 -5.60 4.66 4.32
CA LEU A 15 -5.56 5.00 5.73
C LEU A 15 -6.91 5.65 6.09
N ILE A 16 -7.68 5.00 6.97
CA ILE A 16 -9.04 5.39 7.31
C ILE A 16 -9.09 5.90 8.76
N THR A 17 -9.49 7.15 8.95
CA THR A 17 -9.70 7.79 10.25
C THR A 17 -11.08 8.43 10.27
N ASP A 18 -11.86 8.23 11.33
CA ASP A 18 -13.25 8.71 11.46
C ASP A 18 -14.17 8.26 10.30
N GLY A 19 -13.96 7.04 9.80
CA GLY A 19 -14.73 6.50 8.68
C GLY A 19 -14.46 7.19 7.33
N ARG A 20 -13.39 7.99 7.24
CA ARG A 20 -12.98 8.70 6.02
C ARG A 20 -11.55 8.36 5.64
N VAL A 21 -11.28 8.30 4.34
CA VAL A 21 -9.91 8.15 3.84
C VAL A 21 -9.15 9.45 4.08
N ARG A 22 -8.07 9.40 4.86
CA ARG A 22 -7.19 10.55 5.15
C ARG A 22 -5.90 10.51 4.34
N GLY A 23 -5.54 9.35 3.81
CA GLY A 23 -4.34 9.16 3.02
C GLY A 23 -4.24 7.72 2.49
N VAL A 24 -3.09 7.39 1.92
CA VAL A 24 -2.76 6.06 1.43
C VAL A 24 -1.36 5.67 1.87
N LEU A 25 -1.19 4.40 2.23
CA LEU A 25 0.11 3.73 2.23
C LEU A 25 0.36 3.26 0.80
N ASP A 26 1.39 3.81 0.19
CA ASP A 26 1.79 3.54 -1.19
C ASP A 26 3.16 2.84 -1.20
N VAL A 27 3.24 1.67 -1.84
CA VAL A 27 4.44 0.84 -1.87
C VAL A 27 4.68 0.30 -3.28
N ASP A 28 5.78 0.75 -3.86
CA ASP A 28 6.27 0.33 -5.17
C ASP A 28 7.29 -0.82 -5.10
N SER A 29 7.44 -1.56 -6.21
CA SER A 29 8.52 -2.53 -6.38
C SER A 29 8.94 -2.68 -7.84
N PRO A 30 10.25 -2.78 -8.15
CA PRO A 30 10.71 -3.10 -9.51
C PRO A 30 10.50 -4.57 -9.92
N LEU A 31 10.10 -5.42 -8.98
CA LEU A 31 9.85 -6.84 -9.24
C LEU A 31 8.38 -7.03 -9.66
N ARG A 32 8.14 -7.84 -10.69
CA ARG A 32 6.77 -8.25 -11.07
C ARG A 32 6.19 -9.19 -10.02
N ALA A 33 4.87 -9.07 -9.81
CA ALA A 33 4.13 -9.90 -8.86
C ALA A 33 4.77 -9.94 -7.45
N ARG A 34 5.36 -8.81 -7.02
CA ARG A 34 6.01 -8.71 -5.71
C ARG A 34 5.04 -8.95 -4.55
N PHE A 35 3.80 -8.50 -4.70
CA PHE A 35 2.81 -8.50 -3.64
C PHE A 35 1.85 -9.68 -3.81
N SER A 36 1.80 -10.53 -2.79
CA SER A 36 0.81 -11.59 -2.65
C SER A 36 -0.24 -11.22 -1.60
N ASP A 37 -1.17 -12.13 -1.33
CA ASP A 37 -2.15 -11.98 -0.26
C ASP A 37 -1.50 -11.82 1.12
N LEU A 38 -0.29 -12.35 1.32
CA LEU A 38 0.46 -12.17 2.56
C LEU A 38 0.86 -10.70 2.76
N GLU A 39 1.49 -10.08 1.75
CA GLU A 39 1.85 -8.66 1.79
C GLU A 39 0.62 -7.77 1.94
N ARG A 40 -0.45 -8.07 1.19
CA ARG A 40 -1.73 -7.35 1.32
C ARG A 40 -2.24 -7.37 2.76
N SER A 41 -2.32 -8.55 3.37
CA SER A 41 -2.78 -8.71 4.76
C SER A 41 -1.89 -7.96 5.76
N LEU A 42 -0.56 -7.99 5.56
CA LEU A 42 0.39 -7.30 6.42
C LEU A 42 0.25 -5.77 6.29
N PHE A 43 0.21 -5.24 5.08
CA PHE A 43 0.09 -3.79 4.85
C PHE A 43 -1.26 -3.26 5.31
N GLU A 44 -2.36 -4.02 5.18
CA GLU A 44 -3.63 -3.66 5.81
C GLU A 44 -3.56 -3.60 7.35
N LYS A 45 -2.80 -4.50 7.99
CA LYS A 45 -2.58 -4.46 9.46
C LYS A 45 -1.75 -3.25 9.87
N ILE A 46 -0.73 -2.91 9.07
CA ILE A 46 0.11 -1.73 9.30
C ILE A 46 -0.71 -0.46 9.10
N ALA A 47 -1.45 -0.36 8.00
CA ALA A 47 -2.35 0.75 7.69
C ALA A 47 -3.29 1.04 8.87
N ARG A 48 -3.97 0.01 9.40
CA ARG A 48 -4.82 0.13 10.60
C ARG A 48 -4.09 0.57 11.87
N ARG A 49 -2.77 0.38 11.95
CA ARG A 49 -1.95 0.78 13.12
C ARG A 49 -1.53 2.24 13.06
N ILE A 50 -1.44 2.80 11.85
CA ILE A 50 -0.91 4.14 11.58
C ILE A 50 -1.98 5.14 11.10
N SER A 51 -3.19 4.64 10.79
CA SER A 51 -4.38 5.43 10.43
C SER A 51 -5.13 5.97 11.63
#